data_AF-A0A8C4GFJ1-F1
#
_entry.id   AF-A0A8C4GFJ1-F1
#
_cell.length_a   1.000
_cell.length_b   1.000
_cell.length_c   1.000
_cell.angle_alpha   90.00
_cell.angle_beta   90.00
_cell.angle_gamma   90.00
#
_symmetry.space_group_name_H-M   'P 1'
#
loop_
_entity.id
_entity.type
_entity.pdbx_description
1 polymer ?
#
loop_
_entity_poly.entity_id
_entity_poly.type
_entity_poly.pdbx_seq_one_letter_code
_entity_poly.pdbx_strand_id
1 'polypeptide(L)'
;MAASGQHFVDRHQTALISRVRDTEHILGKLKEMGFISKEKNDAVAALKSPQDQMEGILQCLTSASTRGKDALYEILKGMMSMRPLILDCQELKGGRKMLDKMLSS
;
A
#
# COMPACT_ATOMS: atom_id res chain seq x y z
N MET A 1 17.36 -0.64 -16.11
CA MET A 1 17.02 -0.29 -14.71
C MET A 1 15.60 -0.76 -14.42
N ALA A 2 15.42 -1.96 -13.88
CA ALA A 2 14.16 -2.41 -13.32
C ALA A 2 14.49 -2.88 -11.90
N ALA A 3 14.06 -2.13 -10.89
CA ALA A 3 14.13 -2.62 -9.52
C ALA A 3 13.09 -3.74 -9.41
N SER A 4 13.53 -4.98 -9.66
CA SER A 4 12.76 -6.22 -9.59
C SER A 4 12.38 -6.59 -8.14
N GLY A 5 11.93 -5.61 -7.36
CA GLY A 5 11.40 -5.78 -6.03
C GLY A 5 9.90 -5.48 -6.07
N GLN A 6 9.09 -6.51 -6.14
CA GLN A 6 7.63 -6.43 -6.02
C GLN A 6 7.28 -5.49 -4.84
N HIS A 7 6.55 -4.41 -5.12
CA HIS A 7 6.28 -3.36 -4.14
C HIS A 7 5.47 -3.93 -2.98
N PHE A 8 5.59 -3.35 -1.77
CA PHE A 8 4.84 -3.81 -0.58
C PHE A 8 3.34 -3.94 -0.88
N VAL A 9 2.79 -2.92 -1.53
CA VAL A 9 1.39 -2.90 -1.98
C VAL A 9 1.05 -4.12 -2.83
N ASP A 10 1.87 -4.49 -3.82
CA ASP A 10 1.64 -5.67 -4.68
C ASP A 10 1.76 -6.98 -3.90
N ARG A 11 2.68 -7.08 -2.93
CA ARG A 11 2.83 -8.29 -2.11
C ARG A 11 1.68 -8.50 -1.13
N HIS A 12 1.08 -7.43 -0.64
CA HIS A 12 0.09 -7.47 0.44
C HIS A 12 -1.32 -7.11 -0.01
N GLN A 13 -1.63 -7.10 -1.31
CA GLN A 13 -2.95 -6.73 -1.84
C GLN A 13 -4.09 -7.45 -1.13
N THR A 14 -4.03 -8.77 -1.00
CA THR A 14 -5.08 -9.57 -0.34
C THR A 14 -5.27 -9.19 1.13
N ALA A 15 -4.17 -8.94 1.85
CA ALA A 15 -4.22 -8.54 3.26
C ALA A 15 -4.78 -7.12 3.41
N LEU A 16 -4.44 -6.22 2.50
CA LEU A 16 -4.97 -4.86 2.44
C LEU A 16 -6.47 -4.87 2.18
N ILE A 17 -6.93 -5.60 1.16
CA ILE A 17 -8.36 -5.73 0.82
C ILE A 17 -9.17 -6.28 2.00
N SER A 18 -8.64 -7.28 2.70
CA SER A 18 -9.37 -7.92 3.81
C SER A 18 -9.42 -7.08 5.09
N ARG A 19 -8.37 -6.31 5.38
CA ARG A 19 -8.21 -5.61 6.68
C ARG A 19 -8.54 -4.12 6.63
N VAL A 20 -8.38 -3.47 5.47
CA VAL A 20 -8.70 -2.06 5.32
C VAL A 20 -10.20 -1.90 5.13
N ARG A 21 -10.83 -1.17 6.06
CA ARG A 21 -12.25 -0.79 5.95
C ARG A 21 -12.43 0.70 5.65
N ASP A 22 -11.45 1.53 6.01
CA ASP A 22 -11.45 2.99 5.81
C ASP A 22 -11.01 3.39 4.38
N THR A 23 -11.66 2.79 3.38
CA THR A 23 -11.36 3.04 1.96
C THR A 23 -11.66 4.47 1.52
N GLU A 24 -12.72 5.09 2.03
CA GLU A 24 -13.05 6.49 1.74
C GLU A 24 -11.92 7.46 2.14
N HIS A 25 -11.30 7.25 3.30
CA HIS A 25 -10.19 8.09 3.76
C HIS A 25 -8.98 7.96 2.82
N ILE A 26 -8.61 6.72 2.49
CA ILE A 26 -7.48 6.44 1.60
C ILE A 26 -7.73 7.04 0.21
N LEU A 27 -8.93 6.83 -0.33
CA LEU A 27 -9.32 7.33 -1.63
C LEU A 27 -9.29 8.86 -1.67
N GLY A 28 -9.80 9.52 -0.63
CA GLY A 28 -9.75 10.98 -0.48
C GLY A 28 -8.33 11.53 -0.49
N LYS A 29 -7.40 10.91 0.25
CA LYS A 29 -5.98 11.32 0.26
C LYS A 29 -5.30 11.10 -1.08
N LEU A 30 -5.55 9.97 -1.74
CA LEU A 30 -4.96 9.68 -3.05
C LEU A 30 -5.46 10.66 -4.13
N LYS A 31 -6.72 11.07 -4.04
CA LYS A 31 -7.29 12.11 -4.89
C LYS A 31 -6.67 13.48 -4.61
N GLU A 32 -6.53 13.87 -3.34
CA GLU A 32 -5.89 15.13 -2.94
C GLU A 32 -4.45 15.23 -3.44
N MET A 33 -3.71 14.12 -3.38
CA MET A 33 -2.34 14.02 -3.89
C MET A 33 -2.27 13.92 -5.43
N GLY A 34 -3.40 13.84 -6.14
CA GLY A 34 -3.46 13.79 -7.60
C GLY A 34 -3.08 12.44 -8.22
N PHE A 35 -3.05 11.36 -7.44
CA PHE A 35 -2.75 10.01 -7.96
C PHE A 35 -3.96 9.32 -8.58
N ILE A 36 -5.17 9.75 -8.20
CA ILE A 36 -6.43 9.21 -8.72
C ILE A 36 -7.26 10.35 -9.30
N SER A 37 -7.63 10.23 -10.56
CA SER A 37 -8.55 11.16 -11.23
C SER A 37 -9.95 11.11 -10.63
N LYS A 38 -10.70 12.22 -10.73
CA LYS A 38 -12.08 12.31 -10.21
C LYS A 38 -12.97 11.17 -10.70
N GLU A 39 -12.89 10.79 -11.98
CA GLU A 39 -13.67 9.69 -12.56
C GLU A 39 -13.37 8.34 -11.90
N LYS A 40 -12.09 8.01 -11.70
CA LYS A 40 -11.68 6.77 -11.03
C LYS A 40 -12.08 6.77 -9.56
N ASN A 41 -11.95 7.91 -8.89
CA ASN A 41 -12.43 8.08 -7.53
C ASN A 41 -13.94 7.84 -7.43
N ASP A 42 -14.74 8.43 -8.32
CA ASP A 42 -16.20 8.25 -8.31
C ASP A 42 -16.60 6.79 -8.59
N ALA A 43 -15.95 6.16 -9.57
CA ALA A 43 -16.17 4.74 -9.88
C ALA A 43 -15.86 3.82 -8.70
N VAL A 44 -14.77 4.09 -7.97
CA VAL A 44 -14.42 3.33 -6.76
C VAL A 44 -15.38 3.65 -5.63
N ALA A 45 -15.71 4.92 -5.38
CA ALA A 45 -16.65 5.33 -4.33
C ALA A 45 -18.06 4.74 -4.52
N ALA A 46 -18.47 4.51 -5.77
CA ALA A 46 -19.74 3.87 -6.11
C ALA A 46 -19.81 2.36 -5.78
N LEU A 47 -18.69 1.71 -5.45
CA LEU A 47 -18.66 0.30 -5.07
C LEU A 47 -19.29 0.09 -3.69
N LYS A 48 -20.05 -1.00 -3.55
CA LYS A 48 -20.86 -1.29 -2.35
C LYS A 48 -20.06 -1.76 -1.14
N SER A 49 -18.95 -2.44 -1.35
CA SER A 49 -18.18 -3.06 -0.28
C SER A 49 -16.82 -2.39 -0.10
N PRO A 50 -16.34 -2.22 1.14
CA PRO A 50 -14.98 -1.71 1.40
C PRO A 50 -13.90 -2.55 0.73
N GLN A 51 -14.12 -3.87 0.59
CA GLN A 51 -13.18 -4.77 -0.08
C GLN A 51 -13.08 -4.47 -1.58
N ASP A 52 -14.22 -4.36 -2.27
CA ASP A 52 -14.27 -3.97 -3.69
C ASP A 52 -13.65 -2.59 -3.89
N GLN A 53 -13.93 -1.65 -2.99
CA GLN A 53 -13.33 -0.31 -3.01
C GLN A 53 -11.81 -0.38 -2.91
N MET A 54 -11.27 -1.18 -1.98
CA MET A 54 -9.83 -1.32 -1.80
C MET A 54 -9.17 -2.01 -3.00
N GLU A 55 -9.83 -3.00 -3.60
CA GLU A 55 -9.38 -3.62 -4.84
C GLU A 55 -9.31 -2.60 -5.99
N GLY A 56 -10.35 -1.78 -6.14
CA GLY A 56 -10.39 -0.71 -7.15
C GLY A 56 -9.28 0.33 -6.95
N ILE A 57 -8.98 0.72 -5.70
CA ILE A 57 -7.83 1.59 -5.37
C ILE A 57 -6.53 0.95 -5.84
N LEU A 58 -6.32 -0.33 -5.50
CA LEU A 58 -5.11 -1.06 -5.87
C LEU A 58 -4.97 -1.16 -7.39
N GLN A 59 -6.04 -1.42 -8.13
CA GLN A 59 -6.02 -1.46 -9.59
C GLN A 59 -5.63 -0.09 -10.18
N CYS A 60 -6.22 1.00 -9.68
CA CYS A 60 -5.87 2.35 -10.13
C CYS A 60 -4.37 2.67 -9.92
N LEU A 61 -3.81 2.22 -8.80
CA LEU A 61 -2.40 2.44 -8.45
C LEU A 61 -1.44 1.42 -9.07
N THR A 62 -1.94 0.29 -9.56
CA THR A 62 -1.11 -0.70 -10.28
C THR A 62 -0.83 -0.21 -11.70
N SER A 63 -1.80 0.52 -12.29
CA SER A 63 -1.63 1.21 -13.57
C SER A 63 -0.86 2.53 -13.43
N ALA A 64 -0.99 3.23 -12.31
CA ALA A 64 -0.22 4.43 -12.01
C ALA A 64 1.20 4.06 -11.54
N SER A 65 2.19 4.82 -11.98
CA SER A 65 3.62 4.63 -11.68
C SER A 65 3.92 4.39 -10.18
N THR A 66 5.10 3.83 -9.86
CA THR A 66 5.59 3.46 -8.51
C THR A 66 5.26 4.48 -7.42
N ARG A 67 5.24 5.77 -7.75
CA ARG A 67 4.87 6.88 -6.86
C ARG A 67 3.48 6.74 -6.23
N GLY A 68 2.48 6.24 -6.96
CA GLY A 68 1.14 6.03 -6.41
C GLY A 68 1.13 4.93 -5.34
N LYS A 69 1.97 3.91 -5.52
CA LYS A 69 2.13 2.82 -4.55
C LYS A 69 2.88 3.31 -3.30
N ASP A 70 3.90 4.14 -3.45
CA ASP A 70 4.59 4.81 -2.32
C ASP A 70 3.63 5.70 -1.52
N ALA A 71 2.77 6.48 -2.19
CA ALA A 71 1.79 7.32 -1.52
C ALA A 71 0.77 6.51 -0.70
N LEU A 72 0.26 5.41 -1.27
CA LEU A 72 -0.60 4.49 -0.54
C LEU A 72 0.10 3.92 0.69
N TYR A 73 1.38 3.54 0.55
CA TYR A 73 2.16 3.02 1.67
C TYR A 73 2.30 4.05 2.82
N GLU A 74 2.58 5.31 2.51
CA GLU A 74 2.67 6.38 3.52
C GLU A 74 1.32 6.66 4.20
N ILE A 75 0.20 6.59 3.46
CA ILE A 75 -1.14 6.70 4.04
C ILE A 75 -1.39 5.55 5.02
N LEU A 76 -1.10 4.31 4.62
CA LEU A 76 -1.27 3.12 5.45
C LEU A 76 -0.40 3.17 6.71
N LYS A 77 0.81 3.72 6.61
CA LYS A 77 1.72 3.92 7.76
C LYS A 77 1.16 4.90 8.79
N GLY A 78 0.38 5.88 8.36
CA GLY A 78 -0.35 6.79 9.25
C GLY A 78 -1.55 6.14 9.95
N MET A 79 -2.08 5.04 9.42
CA MET A 79 -3.22 4.33 10.02
C MET A 79 -2.74 3.42 11.16
N MET A 80 -3.18 3.69 12.39
CA MET A 80 -2.75 2.92 13.57
C MET A 80 -3.08 1.42 13.43
N SER A 81 -4.17 1.06 12.74
CA SER A 81 -4.62 -0.32 12.51
C SER A 81 -3.72 -1.14 11.57
N MET A 82 -2.83 -0.50 10.83
CA MET A 82 -1.93 -1.15 9.86
C MET A 82 -0.48 -1.24 10.35
N ARG A 83 -0.15 -0.60 11.48
CA ARG A 83 1.19 -0.66 12.09
C ARG A 83 1.77 -2.08 12.25
N PRO A 84 1.03 -3.09 12.74
CA PRO A 84 1.63 -4.43 12.92
C PRO A 84 2.03 -5.09 11.59
N LEU A 85 1.30 -4.84 10.50
CA LEU A 85 1.66 -5.38 9.17
C LEU A 85 2.87 -4.68 8.56
N ILE A 86 3.00 -3.36 8.79
CA ILE A 86 4.11 -2.56 8.27
C ILE A 86 5.39 -2.86 9.04
N LEU A 87 5.32 -3.05 10.37
CA LEU A 87 6.47 -3.48 11.18
C LEU A 87 6.97 -4.86 10.76
N ASP A 88 6.07 -5.84 10.61
CA ASP A 88 6.43 -7.22 10.23
C ASP A 88 7.17 -7.27 8.88
N CYS A 89 6.78 -6.39 7.95
CA CYS A 89 7.45 -6.24 6.66
C CYS A 89 8.75 -5.42 6.69
N GLN A 90 8.96 -4.52 7.66
CA GLN A 90 10.22 -3.81 7.84
C GLN A 90 11.30 -4.67 8.52
N GLU A 91 10.92 -5.51 9.47
CA GLU A 91 11.84 -6.41 10.20
C GLU A 91 12.59 -7.38 9.25
N LEU A 92 11.90 -7.88 8.21
CA LEU A 92 12.49 -8.81 7.23
C LEU A 92 13.53 -8.17 6.28
N LYS A 93 13.60 -6.83 6.20
CA LYS A 93 14.71 -6.13 5.52
C LYS A 93 15.86 -5.77 6.47
N GLY A 94 15.61 -5.70 7.78
CA GLY A 94 16.61 -5.39 8.80
C GLY A 94 17.43 -6.60 9.28
N GLY A 95 16.85 -7.80 9.27
CA GLY A 95 17.48 -9.01 9.82
C GLY A 95 18.76 -9.49 9.11
N ARG A 96 19.01 -9.07 7.86
CA ARG A 96 20.25 -9.43 7.15
C ARG A 96 21.49 -8.63 7.59
N LYS A 97 21.32 -7.45 8.20
CA LYS A 97 22.46 -6.66 8.70
C LYS A 97 23.05 -7.20 10.00
N MET A 98 22.28 -7.98 10.77
CA MET A 98 22.78 -8.52 12.04
C MET A 98 23.64 -9.77 11.85
N LEU A 99 23.30 -10.64 10.88
CA LEU A 99 24.08 -11.83 10.56
C LEU A 99 25.43 -11.51 9.91
N ASP A 100 25.49 -10.48 9.06
CA ASP A 100 26.74 -10.05 8.42
C ASP A 100 27.76 -9.50 9.44
N LYS A 101 27.27 -8.87 10.52
CA LYS A 101 28.11 -8.38 11.63
C LYS A 101 28.57 -9.49 12.59
N MET A 102 27.87 -10.62 12.65
CA MET A 102 28.27 -11.78 13.46
C MET A 102 29.22 -12.72 12.74
N LEU A 103 29.22 -12.75 11.39
CA LEU A 103 30.15 -13.57 10.62
C LEU A 103 31.51 -12.88 10.33
N SER A 104 31.62 -11.59 10.60
CA SER A 104 32.86 -10.79 10.43
C SER A 104 33.59 -10.45 11.74
N SER A 105 33.38 -11.21 12.82
CA SER A 105 34.13 -11.08 14.09
C SER A 105 34.72 -12.40 14.54
#